data_AF-A0A7J9QH08-F1
#
_entry.id   AF-A0A7J9QH08-F1
#
_cell.length_a   1.000
_cell.length_b   1.000
_cell.length_c   1.000
_cell.angle_alpha   90.00
_cell.angle_beta   90.00
_cell.angle_gamma   90.00
#
_symmetry.space_group_name_H-M   'P 1'
#
loop_
_entity.id
_entity.type
_entity.pdbx_description
1 polymer ?
#
loop_
_entity_poly.entity_id
_entity_poly.type
_entity_poly.pdbx_seq_one_letter_code
_entity_poly.pdbx_strand_id
1 'polypeptide(L)'
;MSESQNLIDKLLQLKPELTKDVIDQKIAEKKEKIGSGYLTDEGAVFLIASDYNVKLDETSKAEISLKDLYAGAKEISLETRVLNFSPTKQFSRKDGSTFDLRTMTVYDSGSTASVKLWDEKANLPGIENLKPGDLIKIIKAYVKSDLDGSPTINIGSGSNIQTVETESQIPMIDKITKDISELQEGQKDLAISGLIDGIISGMKFTNSRGQPGTALRMRLKGKDGSAMRVVLWGKDESLIPNMISQSANVKLLGVRVKSGNQGLEIHGNEATIVEIEGGKEAEPIIARILSIVTTEDGKNMIIATDNQKNIYNINDFSNSTSICVEGDVIECMPSKVYGNSVTLDENSFVRKLDNDETIPSLSKIRTKISDVKVDQTYCIESIVLKVPERKEIQTKSGESISLSEMFVEDDTGQIWVKGWRNQAKLIDKCELGEIISITGLNAKANNFGEGRIELFLTAHSKIIKKN
;
A
#
# COMPACT_ATOMS: atom_id res chain seq x y z
N MET A 1 -27.28 -30.71 16.11
CA MET A 1 -28.24 -31.66 15.51
C MET A 1 -27.52 -32.43 14.42
N SER A 2 -27.82 -33.72 14.20
CA SER A 2 -27.21 -34.49 13.11
C SER A 2 -27.67 -33.97 11.75
N GLU A 3 -26.85 -34.10 10.71
CA GLU A 3 -27.22 -33.71 9.33
C GLU A 3 -28.48 -34.44 8.86
N SER A 4 -28.63 -35.71 9.25
CA SER A 4 -29.84 -36.50 9.00
C SER A 4 -31.11 -35.86 9.58
N GLN A 5 -31.06 -35.30 10.79
CA GLN A 5 -32.23 -34.69 11.42
C GLN A 5 -32.66 -33.41 10.69
N ASN A 6 -31.72 -32.60 10.22
CA ASN A 6 -32.04 -31.40 9.43
C ASN A 6 -32.69 -31.75 8.09
N LEU A 7 -32.27 -32.83 7.44
CA LEU A 7 -32.89 -33.32 6.20
C LEU A 7 -34.32 -33.83 6.44
N ILE A 8 -34.53 -34.55 7.55
CA ILE A 8 -35.86 -35.02 7.96
C ILE A 8 -36.79 -33.82 8.21
N ASP A 9 -36.32 -32.81 8.95
CA ASP A 9 -37.12 -31.62 9.27
C ASP A 9 -37.50 -30.83 8.01
N LYS A 10 -36.58 -30.68 7.04
CA LYS A 10 -36.87 -30.07 5.73
C LYS A 10 -37.88 -30.88 4.93
N LEU A 11 -37.75 -32.21 4.93
CA LEU A 11 -38.69 -33.08 4.23
C LEU A 11 -40.09 -32.95 4.83
N LEU A 12 -40.21 -32.90 6.15
CA LEU A 12 -41.48 -32.68 6.87
C LEU A 12 -42.10 -31.30 6.56
N GLN A 13 -41.29 -30.25 6.39
CA GLN A 13 -41.78 -28.93 5.97
C GLN A 13 -42.36 -28.94 4.56
N LEU A 14 -41.70 -29.62 3.62
CA LEU A 14 -42.14 -29.70 2.22
C LEU A 14 -43.28 -30.71 2.02
N LYS A 15 -43.40 -31.67 2.93
CA LYS A 15 -44.40 -32.75 2.91
C LYS A 15 -45.02 -32.94 4.30
N PRO A 16 -45.95 -32.04 4.69
CA PRO A 16 -46.63 -32.10 6.00
C PRO A 16 -47.47 -33.37 6.20
N GLU A 17 -47.79 -34.09 5.12
CA GLU A 17 -48.48 -35.38 5.17
C GLU A 17 -47.62 -36.53 5.73
N LEU A 18 -46.31 -36.33 5.83
CA LEU A 18 -45.39 -37.29 6.45
C LEU A 18 -45.25 -37.00 7.95
N THR A 19 -45.12 -38.06 8.75
CA THR A 19 -44.72 -37.96 10.15
C THR A 19 -43.27 -38.43 10.32
N LYS A 20 -42.62 -37.97 11.39
CA LYS A 20 -41.25 -38.37 11.71
C LYS A 20 -41.10 -39.90 11.82
N ASP A 21 -42.02 -40.55 12.51
CA ASP A 21 -42.02 -42.00 12.68
C ASP A 21 -42.09 -42.76 11.34
N VAL A 22 -42.86 -42.23 10.38
CA VAL A 22 -42.97 -42.82 9.03
C VAL A 22 -41.66 -42.66 8.25
N ILE A 23 -40.98 -41.53 8.39
CA ILE A 23 -39.69 -41.31 7.76
C ILE A 23 -38.63 -42.23 8.36
N ASP A 24 -38.58 -42.35 9.69
CA ASP A 24 -37.63 -43.22 10.39
C ASP A 24 -37.84 -44.70 10.02
N GLN A 25 -39.09 -45.15 9.91
CA GLN A 25 -39.41 -46.50 9.42
C GLN A 25 -38.94 -46.71 7.97
N LYS A 26 -39.19 -45.74 7.08
CA LYS A 26 -38.74 -45.83 5.68
C LYS A 26 -37.22 -45.80 5.52
N ILE A 27 -36.51 -45.09 6.40
CA ILE A 27 -35.04 -45.11 6.44
C ILE A 27 -34.57 -46.53 6.78
N ALA A 28 -35.15 -47.15 7.82
CA ALA A 28 -34.82 -48.52 8.19
C ALA A 28 -35.10 -49.52 7.05
N GLU A 29 -36.27 -49.43 6.42
CA GLU A 29 -36.66 -50.29 5.28
C GLU A 29 -35.69 -50.13 4.08
N LYS A 30 -35.32 -48.90 3.71
CA LYS A 30 -34.37 -48.66 2.61
C LYS A 30 -32.98 -49.19 2.95
N LYS A 31 -32.51 -49.02 4.19
CA LYS A 31 -31.21 -49.52 4.65
C LYS A 31 -31.16 -51.04 4.72
N GLU A 32 -32.26 -51.69 5.10
CA GLU A 32 -32.38 -53.15 5.07
C GLU A 32 -32.33 -53.68 3.63
N LYS A 33 -33.05 -53.03 2.72
CA LYS A 33 -33.13 -53.43 1.31
C LYS A 33 -31.82 -53.24 0.53
N ILE A 34 -31.07 -52.19 0.82
CA ILE A 34 -29.82 -51.84 0.12
C ILE A 34 -28.59 -52.41 0.84
N GLY A 35 -28.74 -52.78 2.11
CA GLY A 35 -27.67 -53.22 3.00
C GLY A 35 -27.11 -52.05 3.81
N SER A 36 -27.08 -52.21 5.14
CA SER A 36 -26.71 -51.16 6.10
C SER A 36 -25.28 -50.62 5.93
N GLY A 37 -24.40 -51.36 5.23
CA GLY A 37 -23.04 -50.94 4.89
C GLY A 37 -22.92 -50.07 3.63
N TYR A 38 -24.00 -49.92 2.84
CA TYR A 38 -23.97 -49.22 1.55
C TYR A 38 -24.85 -47.97 1.50
N LEU A 39 -25.68 -47.72 2.52
CA LEU A 39 -26.60 -46.59 2.57
C LEU A 39 -26.54 -45.87 3.91
N THR A 40 -26.16 -44.58 3.88
CA THR A 40 -26.20 -43.71 5.07
C THR A 40 -27.62 -43.20 5.33
N ASP A 41 -27.87 -42.67 6.52
CA ASP A 41 -29.18 -42.11 6.87
C ASP A 41 -29.51 -40.90 5.98
N GLU A 42 -28.53 -40.05 5.66
CA GLU A 42 -28.71 -38.93 4.74
C GLU A 42 -29.10 -39.42 3.35
N GLY A 43 -28.37 -40.41 2.82
CA GLY A 43 -28.66 -41.02 1.52
C GLY A 43 -30.06 -41.65 1.49
N ALA A 44 -30.48 -42.29 2.58
CA ALA A 44 -31.82 -42.83 2.70
C ALA A 44 -32.89 -41.72 2.65
N VAL A 45 -32.67 -40.57 3.31
CA VAL A 45 -33.60 -39.43 3.27
C VAL A 45 -33.69 -38.81 1.87
N PHE A 46 -32.59 -38.71 1.12
CA PHE A 46 -32.63 -38.28 -0.30
C PHE A 46 -33.44 -39.24 -1.18
N LEU A 47 -33.28 -40.54 -0.98
CA LEU A 47 -34.05 -41.54 -1.71
C LEU A 47 -35.55 -41.47 -1.36
N ILE A 48 -35.88 -41.22 -0.09
CA ILE A 48 -37.28 -41.01 0.33
C ILE A 48 -37.83 -39.75 -0.33
N ALA A 49 -37.11 -38.63 -0.27
CA ALA A 49 -37.54 -37.39 -0.91
C ALA A 49 -37.80 -37.57 -2.41
N SER A 50 -36.94 -38.32 -3.11
CA SER A 50 -37.13 -38.68 -4.52
C SER A 50 -38.41 -39.49 -4.75
N ASP A 51 -38.74 -40.45 -3.88
CA ASP A 51 -40.00 -41.22 -3.98
C ASP A 51 -41.23 -40.30 -3.89
N TYR A 52 -41.11 -39.16 -3.20
CA TYR A 52 -42.16 -38.15 -3.03
C TYR A 52 -42.07 -36.99 -4.05
N ASN A 53 -41.23 -37.11 -5.08
CA ASN A 53 -40.94 -36.04 -6.05
C ASN A 53 -40.49 -34.72 -5.42
N VAL A 54 -39.83 -34.79 -4.26
CA VAL A 54 -39.24 -33.64 -3.58
C VAL A 54 -37.75 -33.62 -3.87
N LYS A 55 -37.26 -32.49 -4.40
CA LYS A 55 -35.83 -32.20 -4.42
C LYS A 55 -35.45 -31.58 -3.08
N LEU A 56 -34.79 -32.34 -2.24
CA LEU A 56 -34.03 -31.75 -1.14
C LEU A 56 -32.79 -31.11 -1.76
N ASP A 57 -32.59 -29.82 -1.54
CA ASP A 57 -31.29 -29.22 -1.82
C ASP A 57 -30.27 -29.94 -0.94
N GLU A 58 -29.14 -30.37 -1.53
CA GLU A 58 -27.98 -30.89 -0.80
C GLU A 58 -27.82 -29.99 0.43
N THR A 59 -28.06 -30.53 1.64
CA THR A 59 -27.73 -29.82 2.88
C THR A 59 -26.32 -29.34 2.67
N SER A 60 -26.16 -28.01 2.71
CA SER A 60 -24.88 -27.32 2.65
C SER A 60 -23.89 -28.16 3.43
N LYS A 61 -23.01 -28.89 2.73
CA LYS A 61 -21.88 -29.57 3.35
C LYS A 61 -21.30 -28.57 4.35
N ALA A 62 -21.16 -28.99 5.61
CA ALA A 62 -20.72 -28.13 6.70
C ALA A 62 -19.69 -27.11 6.21
N GLU A 63 -20.03 -25.82 6.31
CA GLU A 63 -19.14 -24.78 5.84
C GLU A 63 -17.85 -24.84 6.64
N ILE A 64 -16.74 -25.03 5.95
CA ILE A 64 -15.43 -25.14 6.58
C ILE A 64 -14.90 -23.73 6.84
N SER A 65 -14.39 -23.48 8.04
CA SER A 65 -13.70 -22.21 8.33
C SER A 65 -12.28 -22.21 7.75
N LEU A 66 -11.70 -21.04 7.50
CA LEU A 66 -10.39 -20.96 6.84
C LEU A 66 -9.27 -21.58 7.69
N LYS A 67 -9.37 -21.49 9.01
CA LYS A 67 -8.41 -22.12 9.95
C LYS A 67 -8.42 -23.65 9.90
N ASP A 68 -9.53 -24.25 9.46
CA ASP A 68 -9.72 -25.70 9.44
C ASP A 68 -9.34 -26.30 8.07
N LEU A 69 -8.84 -25.48 7.13
CA LEU A 69 -8.39 -25.95 5.82
C LEU A 69 -7.15 -26.83 5.95
N TYR A 70 -7.19 -27.99 5.28
CA TYR A 70 -6.05 -28.89 5.16
C TYR A 70 -5.89 -29.34 3.71
N ALA A 71 -4.64 -29.56 3.30
CA ALA A 71 -4.33 -30.03 1.95
C ALA A 71 -4.97 -31.41 1.70
N GLY A 72 -5.61 -31.55 0.53
CA GLY A 72 -6.32 -32.77 0.16
C GLY A 72 -7.83 -32.75 0.45
N ALA A 73 -8.35 -31.74 1.16
CA ALA A 73 -9.78 -31.53 1.28
C ALA A 73 -10.43 -31.32 -0.10
N LYS A 74 -11.59 -31.96 -0.33
CA LYS A 74 -12.32 -31.94 -1.61
C LYS A 74 -13.78 -31.58 -1.40
N GLU A 75 -14.36 -30.95 -2.41
CA GLU A 75 -15.76 -30.53 -2.42
C GLU A 75 -16.16 -29.72 -1.19
N ILE A 76 -15.25 -28.85 -0.73
CA ILE A 76 -15.51 -27.97 0.39
C ILE A 76 -16.39 -26.80 -0.04
N SER A 77 -17.21 -26.33 0.88
CA SER A 77 -17.93 -25.07 0.76
C SER A 77 -17.56 -24.18 1.94
N LEU A 78 -17.43 -22.88 1.70
CA LEU A 78 -17.10 -21.90 2.74
C LEU A 78 -17.72 -20.55 2.42
N GLU A 79 -18.09 -19.81 3.47
CA GLU A 79 -18.42 -18.40 3.42
C GLU A 79 -17.18 -17.58 3.84
N THR A 80 -16.85 -16.53 3.11
CA THR A 80 -15.64 -15.72 3.34
C THR A 80 -15.78 -14.32 2.75
N ARG A 81 -14.93 -13.37 3.15
CA ARG A 81 -14.85 -12.05 2.52
C ARG A 81 -13.62 -11.91 1.66
N VAL A 82 -13.73 -11.13 0.58
CA VAL A 82 -12.60 -10.82 -0.31
C VAL A 82 -11.67 -9.82 0.37
N LEU A 83 -10.37 -10.13 0.48
CA LEU A 83 -9.35 -9.18 0.92
C LEU A 83 -8.79 -8.39 -0.26
N ASN A 84 -8.34 -9.11 -1.29
CA ASN A 84 -7.79 -8.53 -2.51
C ASN A 84 -7.89 -9.49 -3.68
N PHE A 85 -7.66 -8.98 -4.90
CA PHE A 85 -7.87 -9.73 -6.12
C PHE A 85 -6.87 -9.32 -7.20
N SER A 86 -6.29 -10.30 -7.90
CA SER A 86 -5.30 -10.05 -8.95
C SER A 86 -5.96 -9.93 -10.34
N PRO A 87 -5.32 -9.23 -11.29
CA PRO A 87 -5.68 -9.37 -12.70
C PRO A 87 -5.49 -10.83 -13.16
N THR A 88 -6.22 -11.26 -14.20
CA THR A 88 -5.99 -12.55 -14.86
C THR A 88 -4.62 -12.54 -15.51
N LYS A 89 -3.88 -13.64 -15.37
CA LYS A 89 -2.61 -13.86 -16.04
C LYS A 89 -2.65 -15.14 -16.85
N GLN A 90 -2.15 -15.06 -18.09
CA GLN A 90 -1.96 -16.23 -18.94
C GLN A 90 -0.54 -16.79 -18.76
N PHE A 91 -0.45 -18.11 -18.61
CA PHE A 91 0.79 -18.84 -18.45
C PHE A 91 0.90 -19.94 -19.51
N SER A 92 2.12 -20.26 -19.92
CA SER A 92 2.40 -21.40 -20.80
C SER A 92 2.75 -22.64 -20.00
N ARG A 93 2.16 -23.78 -20.36
CA ARG A 93 2.54 -25.11 -19.89
C ARG A 93 3.82 -25.57 -20.60
N LYS A 94 4.41 -26.65 -20.09
CA LYS A 94 5.60 -27.28 -20.70
C LYS A 94 5.34 -27.82 -22.11
N ASP A 95 4.10 -28.17 -22.42
CA ASP A 95 3.66 -28.65 -23.73
C ASP A 95 3.33 -27.53 -24.73
N GLY A 96 3.50 -26.26 -24.33
CA GLY A 96 3.19 -25.09 -25.16
C GLY A 96 1.74 -24.62 -25.10
N SER A 97 0.81 -25.39 -24.53
CA SER A 97 -0.56 -24.92 -24.29
C SER A 97 -0.59 -23.80 -23.24
N THR A 98 -1.60 -22.92 -23.29
CA THR A 98 -1.76 -21.84 -22.32
C THR A 98 -2.88 -22.13 -21.32
N PHE A 99 -2.80 -21.49 -20.15
CA PHE A 99 -3.86 -21.47 -19.16
C PHE A 99 -3.95 -20.12 -18.50
N ASP A 100 -5.16 -19.77 -18.07
CA ASP A 100 -5.39 -18.54 -17.34
C ASP A 100 -5.43 -18.85 -15.84
N LEU A 101 -4.83 -17.97 -15.06
CA LEU A 101 -4.82 -18.04 -13.61
C LEU A 101 -5.10 -16.67 -13.02
N ARG A 102 -5.96 -16.67 -12.03
CA ARG A 102 -6.29 -15.51 -11.21
C ARG A 102 -6.20 -15.88 -9.75
N THR A 103 -5.69 -14.98 -8.93
CA THR A 103 -5.52 -15.22 -7.51
C THR A 103 -6.32 -14.19 -6.72
N MET A 104 -7.05 -14.68 -5.74
CA MET A 104 -7.78 -13.89 -4.76
C MET A 104 -7.27 -14.24 -3.37
N THR A 105 -7.19 -13.27 -2.47
CA THR A 105 -7.02 -13.55 -1.05
C THR A 105 -8.35 -13.33 -0.36
N VAL A 106 -8.75 -14.26 0.48
CA VAL A 106 -10.00 -14.20 1.24
C VAL A 106 -9.70 -14.29 2.73
N TYR A 107 -10.64 -13.81 3.56
CA TYR A 107 -10.51 -13.81 5.01
C TYR A 107 -11.81 -14.14 5.73
N ASP A 108 -11.68 -14.64 6.95
CA ASP A 108 -12.76 -14.85 7.90
C ASP A 108 -12.45 -14.17 9.25
N SER A 109 -13.06 -14.62 10.34
CA SER A 109 -12.89 -14.04 11.69
C SER A 109 -11.48 -14.14 12.28
N GLY A 110 -10.52 -14.82 11.64
CA GLY A 110 -9.14 -14.83 12.13
C GLY A 110 -8.10 -15.48 11.22
N SER A 111 -8.46 -15.87 10.00
CA SER A 111 -7.55 -16.51 9.06
C SER A 111 -7.71 -15.95 7.66
N THR A 112 -6.66 -16.12 6.87
CA THR A 112 -6.62 -15.75 5.45
C THR A 112 -6.25 -16.97 4.62
N ALA A 113 -6.73 -17.01 3.39
CA ALA A 113 -6.37 -18.06 2.45
C ALA A 113 -6.26 -17.52 1.02
N SER A 114 -5.37 -18.12 0.25
CA SER A 114 -5.26 -17.87 -1.19
C SER A 114 -6.25 -18.76 -1.94
N VAL A 115 -6.96 -18.16 -2.90
CA VAL A 115 -7.90 -18.80 -3.81
C VAL A 115 -7.36 -18.67 -5.23
N LYS A 116 -7.11 -19.80 -5.90
CA LYS A 116 -6.65 -19.87 -7.30
C LYS A 116 -7.81 -20.25 -8.21
N LEU A 117 -8.14 -19.35 -9.14
CA LEU A 117 -9.16 -19.54 -10.17
C LEU A 117 -8.47 -19.89 -11.48
N TRP A 118 -8.85 -21.02 -12.08
CA TRP A 118 -8.18 -21.60 -13.25
C TRP A 118 -9.06 -21.51 -14.50
N ASP A 119 -8.43 -21.26 -15.66
CA ASP A 119 -9.04 -21.29 -16.99
C ASP A 119 -10.34 -20.45 -17.04
N GLU A 120 -11.48 -21.06 -17.39
CA GLU A 120 -12.79 -20.40 -17.44
C GLU A 120 -13.14 -19.71 -16.12
N LYS A 121 -12.69 -20.24 -14.98
CA LYS A 121 -12.98 -19.67 -13.66
C LYS A 121 -12.18 -18.40 -13.41
N ALA A 122 -11.01 -18.24 -14.03
CA ALA A 122 -10.24 -17.01 -13.95
C ALA A 122 -11.03 -15.84 -14.54
N ASN A 123 -11.84 -16.08 -15.58
CA ASN A 123 -12.60 -15.05 -16.29
C ASN A 123 -14.11 -15.14 -16.04
N LEU A 124 -14.53 -15.57 -14.84
CA LEU A 124 -15.95 -15.63 -14.46
C LEU A 124 -16.64 -14.27 -14.69
N PRO A 125 -17.82 -14.22 -15.33
CA PRO A 125 -18.59 -13.00 -15.46
C PRO A 125 -18.86 -12.35 -14.11
N GLY A 126 -18.58 -11.06 -13.98
CA GLY A 126 -18.78 -10.30 -12.74
C GLY A 126 -17.71 -10.49 -11.67
N ILE A 127 -16.73 -11.39 -11.85
CA ILE A 127 -15.65 -11.58 -10.87
C ILE A 127 -14.79 -10.32 -10.71
N GLU A 128 -14.71 -9.50 -11.76
CA GLU A 128 -13.99 -8.22 -11.77
C GLU A 128 -14.69 -7.12 -10.96
N ASN A 129 -15.97 -7.31 -10.69
CA ASN A 129 -16.76 -6.38 -9.89
C ASN A 129 -16.63 -6.66 -8.38
N LEU A 130 -16.00 -7.78 -7.98
CA LEU A 130 -15.76 -8.08 -6.58
C LEU A 130 -14.83 -7.02 -5.97
N LYS A 131 -15.26 -6.48 -4.85
CA LYS A 131 -14.54 -5.47 -4.08
C LYS A 131 -14.02 -6.05 -2.77
N PRO A 132 -12.95 -5.47 -2.21
CA PRO A 132 -12.54 -5.80 -0.86
C PRO A 132 -13.70 -5.63 0.14
N GLY A 133 -13.89 -6.64 0.98
CA GLY A 133 -14.98 -6.71 1.94
C GLY A 133 -16.23 -7.44 1.46
N ASP A 134 -16.40 -7.68 0.15
CA ASP A 134 -17.56 -8.41 -0.36
C ASP A 134 -17.65 -9.81 0.25
N LEU A 135 -18.84 -10.19 0.72
CA LEU A 135 -19.13 -11.51 1.24
C LEU A 135 -19.42 -12.46 0.07
N ILE A 136 -18.68 -13.58 0.03
CA ILE A 136 -18.81 -14.58 -1.01
C ILE A 136 -18.94 -15.98 -0.42
N LYS A 137 -19.64 -16.84 -1.15
CA LYS A 137 -19.71 -18.27 -0.90
C LYS A 137 -18.97 -19.00 -2.00
N ILE A 138 -17.99 -19.80 -1.61
CA ILE A 138 -17.26 -20.69 -2.50
C ILE A 138 -17.82 -22.09 -2.30
N ILE A 139 -18.22 -22.75 -3.38
CA ILE A 139 -18.92 -24.04 -3.37
C ILE A 139 -18.12 -25.07 -4.18
N LYS A 140 -18.01 -26.30 -3.65
CA LYS A 140 -17.33 -27.44 -4.30
C LYS A 140 -15.88 -27.12 -4.70
N ALA A 141 -15.14 -26.41 -3.85
CA ALA A 141 -13.71 -26.16 -4.03
C ALA A 141 -12.85 -27.33 -3.51
N TYR A 142 -11.55 -27.31 -3.81
CA TYR A 142 -10.60 -28.28 -3.28
C TYR A 142 -9.31 -27.59 -2.81
N VAL A 143 -8.62 -28.20 -1.84
CA VAL A 143 -7.44 -27.60 -1.20
C VAL A 143 -6.17 -28.35 -1.61
N LYS A 144 -5.14 -27.61 -2.02
CA LYS A 144 -3.78 -28.10 -2.28
C LYS A 144 -2.77 -27.32 -1.46
N SER A 145 -1.62 -27.91 -1.17
CA SER A 145 -0.49 -27.16 -0.62
C SER A 145 0.15 -26.28 -1.70
N ASP A 146 0.48 -25.04 -1.36
CA ASP A 146 1.38 -24.22 -2.17
C ASP A 146 2.84 -24.64 -1.95
N LEU A 147 3.77 -24.00 -2.67
CA LEU A 147 5.21 -24.26 -2.57
C LEU A 147 5.77 -24.07 -1.16
N ASP A 148 5.16 -23.20 -0.36
CA ASP A 148 5.52 -22.95 1.05
C ASP A 148 4.78 -23.87 2.04
N GLY A 149 4.01 -24.83 1.52
CA GLY A 149 3.20 -25.76 2.31
C GLY A 149 1.84 -25.21 2.76
N SER A 150 1.56 -23.92 2.54
CA SER A 150 0.29 -23.33 2.98
C SER A 150 -0.92 -23.84 2.20
N PRO A 151 -2.10 -24.00 2.84
CA PRO A 151 -3.30 -24.45 2.15
C PRO A 151 -3.80 -23.39 1.17
N THR A 152 -3.99 -23.79 -0.08
CA THR A 152 -4.54 -22.98 -1.16
C THR A 152 -5.85 -23.57 -1.66
N ILE A 153 -6.91 -22.76 -1.67
CA ILE A 153 -8.21 -23.11 -2.21
C ILE A 153 -8.12 -23.01 -3.74
N ASN A 154 -8.60 -24.02 -4.45
CA ASN A 154 -8.61 -24.05 -5.91
C ASN A 154 -10.03 -24.18 -6.43
N ILE A 155 -10.35 -23.33 -7.41
CA ILE A 155 -11.66 -23.25 -8.06
C ILE A 155 -11.54 -23.91 -9.42
N GLY A 156 -12.06 -25.13 -9.53
CA GLY A 156 -12.07 -25.92 -10.77
C GLY A 156 -13.40 -25.79 -11.52
N SER A 157 -13.57 -26.58 -12.58
CA SER A 157 -14.78 -26.57 -13.43
C SER A 157 -16.08 -26.77 -12.64
N GLY A 158 -16.09 -27.71 -11.68
CA GLY A 158 -17.25 -28.01 -10.82
C GLY A 158 -17.46 -27.05 -9.64
N SER A 159 -16.56 -26.08 -9.43
CA SER A 159 -16.66 -25.13 -8.34
C SER A 159 -17.49 -23.90 -8.74
N ASN A 160 -18.12 -23.25 -7.77
CA ASN A 160 -18.86 -22.01 -7.99
C ASN A 160 -18.50 -20.95 -6.94
N ILE A 161 -18.58 -19.67 -7.34
CA ILE A 161 -18.45 -18.52 -6.45
C ILE A 161 -19.73 -17.69 -6.57
N GLN A 162 -20.32 -17.34 -5.44
CA GLN A 162 -21.54 -16.54 -5.37
C GLN A 162 -21.32 -15.38 -4.41
N THR A 163 -21.77 -14.17 -4.77
CA THR A 163 -21.90 -13.07 -3.81
C THR A 163 -23.09 -13.31 -2.90
N VAL A 164 -22.96 -12.93 -1.63
CA VAL A 164 -24.00 -13.12 -0.62
C VAL A 164 -24.34 -11.76 0.00
N GLU A 165 -25.63 -11.40 -0.04
CA GLU A 165 -26.15 -10.16 0.55
C GLU A 165 -26.89 -10.45 1.85
N THR A 166 -26.19 -11.01 2.84
CA THR A 166 -26.75 -11.31 4.17
C THR A 166 -25.83 -10.82 5.27
N GLU A 167 -26.37 -10.65 6.47
CA GLU A 167 -25.54 -10.44 7.66
C GLU A 167 -24.66 -11.67 7.89
N SER A 168 -23.38 -11.42 8.19
CA SER A 168 -22.40 -12.47 8.47
C SER A 168 -21.58 -12.10 9.69
N GLN A 169 -21.14 -13.12 10.43
CA GLN A 169 -20.25 -12.95 11.60
C GLN A 169 -18.81 -12.64 11.17
N ILE A 170 -18.50 -12.78 9.88
CA ILE A 170 -17.19 -12.43 9.32
C ILE A 170 -17.03 -10.90 9.36
N PRO A 171 -15.99 -10.39 10.05
CA PRO A 171 -15.82 -8.97 10.27
C PRO A 171 -15.66 -8.19 8.95
N MET A 172 -16.05 -6.92 8.96
CA MET A 172 -15.74 -6.00 7.85
C MET A 172 -14.26 -5.68 7.81
N ILE A 173 -13.78 -5.24 6.64
CA ILE A 173 -12.36 -5.00 6.39
C ILE A 173 -11.73 -3.98 7.35
N ASP A 174 -12.49 -2.96 7.73
CA ASP A 174 -12.03 -1.91 8.66
C ASP A 174 -11.74 -2.48 10.04
N LYS A 175 -12.47 -3.51 10.48
CA LYS A 175 -12.28 -4.14 11.78
C LYS A 175 -11.02 -5.02 11.84
N ILE A 176 -10.57 -5.54 10.70
CA ILE A 176 -9.32 -6.33 10.61
C ILE A 176 -8.11 -5.49 10.17
N THR A 177 -8.33 -4.23 9.78
CA THR A 177 -7.28 -3.32 9.33
C THR A 177 -6.43 -2.90 10.53
N LYS A 178 -5.13 -3.20 10.48
CA LYS A 178 -4.18 -2.87 11.55
C LYS A 178 -3.48 -1.54 11.28
N ASP A 179 -3.08 -0.84 12.33
CA ASP A 179 -2.10 0.24 12.17
C ASP A 179 -0.72 -0.34 11.83
N ILE A 180 0.10 0.38 11.07
CA ILE A 180 1.45 -0.12 10.75
C ILE A 180 2.34 -0.32 11.99
N SER A 181 2.06 0.37 13.09
CA SER A 181 2.79 0.24 14.36
C SER A 181 2.60 -1.12 15.04
N GLU A 182 1.55 -1.86 14.67
CA GLU A 182 1.24 -3.18 15.23
C GLU A 182 1.90 -4.33 14.44
N LEU A 183 2.67 -4.00 13.40
CA LEU A 183 3.20 -4.98 12.46
C LEU A 183 4.46 -5.67 12.96
N GLN A 184 4.53 -6.97 12.64
CA GLN A 184 5.63 -7.85 13.02
C GLN A 184 6.14 -8.63 11.82
N GLU A 185 7.40 -9.05 11.87
CA GLU A 185 8.01 -9.85 10.80
C GLU A 185 7.22 -11.14 10.51
N GLY A 186 7.13 -11.50 9.24
CA GLY A 186 6.53 -12.77 8.79
C GLY A 186 5.02 -12.75 8.66
N GLN A 187 4.34 -11.69 9.10
CA GLN A 187 2.91 -11.52 8.88
C GLN A 187 2.60 -11.34 7.37
N LYS A 188 1.54 -11.99 6.89
CA LYS A 188 1.10 -11.99 5.49
C LYS A 188 -0.39 -11.70 5.38
N ASP A 189 -0.83 -11.39 4.16
CA ASP A 189 -2.24 -11.19 3.81
C ASP A 189 -2.94 -10.15 4.69
N LEU A 190 -2.24 -9.06 5.00
CA LEU A 190 -2.72 -8.04 5.93
C LEU A 190 -3.53 -6.96 5.23
N ALA A 191 -4.56 -6.47 5.92
CA ALA A 191 -5.10 -5.13 5.74
C ALA A 191 -4.40 -4.19 6.73
N ILE A 192 -3.79 -3.12 6.23
CA ILE A 192 -3.06 -2.15 7.08
C ILE A 192 -3.46 -0.72 6.75
N SER A 193 -3.25 0.17 7.71
CA SER A 193 -3.43 1.61 7.56
C SER A 193 -2.27 2.39 8.17
N GLY A 194 -1.95 3.55 7.58
CA GLY A 194 -0.94 4.48 8.08
C GLY A 194 -0.95 5.79 7.28
N LEU A 195 -0.34 6.83 7.83
CA LEU A 195 -0.29 8.15 7.20
C LEU A 195 0.92 8.26 6.26
N ILE A 196 0.80 8.93 5.11
CA ILE A 196 1.95 9.25 4.26
C ILE A 196 3.01 10.03 5.06
N ASP A 197 4.25 9.52 5.08
CA ASP A 197 5.41 10.08 5.76
C ASP A 197 6.63 10.13 4.84
N GLY A 198 6.55 10.97 3.80
CA GLY A 198 7.64 11.25 2.89
C GLY A 198 7.29 10.96 1.44
N ILE A 199 8.32 10.63 0.65
CA ILE A 199 8.24 10.59 -0.81
C ILE A 199 7.50 9.34 -1.29
N ILE A 200 6.56 9.55 -2.20
CA ILE A 200 5.97 8.52 -3.06
C ILE A 200 6.75 8.52 -4.37
N SER A 201 7.17 7.35 -4.85
CA SER A 201 7.96 7.24 -6.09
C SER A 201 7.74 5.93 -6.82
N GLY A 202 7.61 6.02 -8.14
CA GLY A 202 7.70 4.89 -9.06
C GLY A 202 9.14 4.47 -9.34
N MET A 203 9.33 3.19 -9.66
CA MET A 203 10.59 2.63 -10.11
C MET A 203 10.33 1.67 -11.27
N LYS A 204 11.13 1.77 -12.33
CA LYS A 204 11.20 0.79 -13.41
C LYS A 204 12.50 -0.01 -13.26
N PHE A 205 12.45 -1.31 -13.49
CA PHE A 205 13.61 -2.20 -13.40
C PHE A 205 13.47 -3.37 -14.37
N THR A 206 14.58 -4.07 -14.60
CA THR A 206 14.58 -5.35 -15.31
C THR A 206 14.69 -6.46 -14.28
N ASN A 207 13.73 -7.39 -14.26
CA ASN A 207 13.72 -8.49 -13.31
C ASN A 207 14.78 -9.56 -13.64
N SER A 208 14.95 -10.55 -12.77
CA SER A 208 15.92 -11.64 -12.97
C SER A 208 15.68 -12.51 -14.21
N ARG A 209 14.50 -12.40 -14.83
CA ARG A 209 14.13 -13.08 -16.08
C ARG A 209 14.32 -12.19 -17.31
N GLY A 210 14.93 -11.01 -17.16
CA GLY A 210 15.12 -10.06 -18.26
C GLY A 210 13.86 -9.28 -18.65
N GLN A 211 12.77 -9.40 -17.90
CA GLN A 211 11.50 -8.74 -18.22
C GLN A 211 11.40 -7.39 -17.50
N PRO A 212 10.76 -6.38 -18.12
CA PRO A 212 10.51 -5.11 -17.46
C PRO A 212 9.55 -5.31 -16.27
N GLY A 213 9.80 -4.58 -15.19
CA GLY A 213 8.97 -4.55 -14.00
C GLY A 213 8.85 -3.13 -13.45
N THR A 214 7.78 -2.89 -12.70
CA THR A 214 7.53 -1.63 -12.00
C THR A 214 7.42 -1.86 -10.50
N ALA A 215 7.67 -0.82 -9.70
CA ALA A 215 7.34 -0.81 -8.30
C ALA A 215 6.93 0.59 -7.86
N LEU A 216 5.92 0.67 -6.99
CA LEU A 216 5.53 1.89 -6.30
C LEU A 216 6.09 1.83 -4.88
N ARG A 217 6.83 2.87 -4.48
CA ARG A 217 7.41 3.00 -3.15
C ARG A 217 6.79 4.19 -2.43
N MET A 218 6.51 4.01 -1.16
CA MET A 218 6.09 5.07 -0.26
C MET A 218 6.58 4.78 1.15
N ARG A 219 6.40 5.74 2.05
CA ARG A 219 6.66 5.55 3.48
C ARG A 219 5.41 5.92 4.25
N LEU A 220 5.03 5.06 5.17
CA LEU A 220 3.88 5.28 6.05
C LEU A 220 4.35 5.48 7.47
N LYS A 221 3.63 6.28 8.24
CA LYS A 221 3.81 6.51 9.68
C LYS A 221 2.60 6.01 10.45
N GLY A 222 2.87 5.25 11.49
CA GLY A 222 1.87 4.69 12.41
C GLY A 222 1.50 5.68 13.49
N LYS A 223 0.47 5.33 14.27
CA LYS A 223 -0.04 6.16 15.37
C LYS A 223 0.98 6.41 16.48
N ASP A 224 1.93 5.49 16.68
CA ASP A 224 3.02 5.63 17.65
C ASP A 224 4.20 6.48 17.12
N GLY A 225 4.10 6.99 15.89
CA GLY A 225 5.15 7.75 15.22
C GLY A 225 6.24 6.90 14.55
N SER A 226 6.18 5.57 14.68
CA SER A 226 7.02 4.66 13.90
C SER A 226 6.73 4.81 12.41
N ALA A 227 7.73 4.57 11.57
CA ALA A 227 7.56 4.72 10.12
C ALA A 227 8.19 3.56 9.37
N MET A 228 7.43 3.02 8.41
CA MET A 228 7.81 1.84 7.64
C MET A 228 7.82 2.15 6.15
N ARG A 229 8.77 1.53 5.44
CA ARG A 229 8.80 1.58 3.98
C ARG A 229 7.79 0.61 3.41
N VAL A 230 7.15 1.04 2.33
CA VAL A 230 6.24 0.23 1.53
C VAL A 230 6.84 0.08 0.13
N VAL A 231 6.87 -1.14 -0.37
CA VAL A 231 7.26 -1.47 -1.75
C VAL A 231 6.18 -2.35 -2.38
N LEU A 232 5.48 -1.80 -3.37
CA LEU A 232 4.40 -2.48 -4.09
C LEU A 232 4.89 -2.87 -5.48
N TRP A 233 5.18 -4.16 -5.66
CA TRP A 233 5.72 -4.69 -6.92
C TRP A 233 4.63 -4.82 -8.00
N GLY A 234 4.96 -4.46 -9.24
CA GLY A 234 4.01 -4.44 -10.37
C GLY A 234 2.97 -3.34 -10.28
N LYS A 235 3.17 -2.37 -9.38
CA LYS A 235 2.36 -1.14 -9.25
C LYS A 235 3.22 0.04 -9.69
N ASP A 236 2.58 1.08 -10.21
CA ASP A 236 3.21 2.37 -10.49
C ASP A 236 2.28 3.51 -10.09
N GLU A 237 2.71 4.74 -10.39
CA GLU A 237 1.99 5.96 -10.00
C GLU A 237 0.67 6.16 -10.74
N SER A 238 0.38 5.41 -11.82
CA SER A 238 -0.92 5.51 -12.51
C SER A 238 -2.11 5.01 -11.68
N LEU A 239 -1.83 4.28 -10.59
CA LEU A 239 -2.83 3.67 -9.72
C LEU A 239 -3.16 4.52 -8.50
N ILE A 240 -2.53 5.70 -8.38
CA ILE A 240 -2.76 6.62 -7.27
C ILE A 240 -3.15 8.00 -7.81
N PRO A 241 -3.88 8.81 -7.02
CA PRO A 241 -4.21 10.17 -7.41
C PRO A 241 -2.97 11.04 -7.63
N ASN A 242 -3.02 11.96 -8.60
CA ASN A 242 -1.91 12.85 -8.90
C ASN A 242 -1.67 13.88 -7.77
N MET A 243 -2.69 14.20 -6.98
CA MET A 243 -2.57 15.06 -5.79
C MET A 243 -2.88 14.28 -4.53
N ILE A 244 -1.93 14.23 -3.59
CA ILE A 244 -2.05 13.57 -2.29
C ILE A 244 -1.56 14.53 -1.22
N SER A 245 -2.42 14.83 -0.25
CA SER A 245 -2.09 15.72 0.86
C SER A 245 -1.02 15.13 1.77
N GLN A 246 -0.27 16.02 2.46
CA GLN A 246 0.65 15.58 3.50
C GLN A 246 -0.12 14.80 4.57
N SER A 247 0.44 13.68 5.04
CA SER A 247 -0.18 12.83 6.04
C SER A 247 -1.56 12.29 5.65
N ALA A 248 -1.86 12.17 4.35
CA ALA A 248 -3.03 11.44 3.88
C ALA A 248 -3.02 10.00 4.42
N ASN A 249 -4.19 9.53 4.83
CA ASN A 249 -4.35 8.16 5.31
C ASN A 249 -4.35 7.20 4.12
N VAL A 250 -3.56 6.13 4.23
CA VAL A 250 -3.43 5.09 3.20
C VAL A 250 -3.84 3.76 3.80
N LYS A 251 -4.76 3.05 3.13
CA LYS A 251 -5.08 1.66 3.41
C LYS A 251 -4.49 0.77 2.33
N LEU A 252 -3.78 -0.28 2.74
CA LEU A 252 -3.19 -1.27 1.84
C LEU A 252 -3.72 -2.66 2.18
N LEU A 253 -4.17 -3.40 1.17
CA LEU A 253 -4.83 -4.69 1.35
C LEU A 253 -4.07 -5.83 0.66
N GLY A 254 -3.84 -6.91 1.41
CA GLY A 254 -3.06 -8.06 0.96
C GLY A 254 -1.58 -7.72 0.80
N VAL A 255 -1.01 -7.14 1.85
CA VAL A 255 0.43 -6.91 1.98
C VAL A 255 1.05 -7.89 2.97
N ARG A 256 2.38 -7.98 2.96
CA ARG A 256 3.15 -8.79 3.91
C ARG A 256 4.30 -7.98 4.51
N VAL A 257 4.77 -8.40 5.66
CA VAL A 257 5.89 -7.77 6.37
C VAL A 257 7.15 -8.62 6.22
N LYS A 258 8.26 -7.98 5.87
CA LYS A 258 9.57 -8.61 5.72
C LYS A 258 10.66 -7.79 6.40
N SER A 259 11.74 -8.45 6.81
CA SER A 259 12.98 -7.74 7.13
C SER A 259 13.63 -7.15 5.88
N GLY A 260 13.92 -5.85 5.93
CA GLY A 260 14.76 -5.13 4.97
C GLY A 260 16.05 -4.62 5.64
N ASN A 261 16.89 -3.94 4.87
CA ASN A 261 18.21 -3.48 5.33
C ASN A 261 18.16 -2.44 6.47
N GLN A 262 17.01 -1.80 6.64
CA GLN A 262 16.77 -0.72 7.62
C GLN A 262 15.64 -1.03 8.61
N GLY A 263 15.34 -2.32 8.81
CA GLY A 263 14.25 -2.78 9.66
C GLY A 263 13.10 -3.36 8.84
N LEU A 264 11.92 -3.43 9.43
CA LEU A 264 10.75 -4.02 8.79
C LEU A 264 10.27 -3.18 7.60
N GLU A 265 9.87 -3.86 6.53
CA GLU A 265 9.30 -3.29 5.32
C GLU A 265 7.99 -3.99 4.97
N ILE A 266 7.04 -3.20 4.46
CA ILE A 266 5.76 -3.68 3.93
C ILE A 266 5.94 -3.94 2.43
N HIS A 267 5.64 -5.15 1.99
CA HIS A 267 5.74 -5.57 0.61
C HIS A 267 4.37 -5.95 0.07
N GLY A 268 3.99 -5.36 -1.07
CA GLY A 268 2.80 -5.72 -1.83
C GLY A 268 3.14 -6.21 -3.23
N ASN A 269 2.11 -6.61 -3.97
CA ASN A 269 2.23 -7.08 -5.36
C ASN A 269 1.11 -6.49 -6.23
N GLU A 270 0.95 -6.99 -7.45
CA GLU A 270 -0.08 -6.54 -8.38
C GLU A 270 -1.52 -6.67 -7.85
N ALA A 271 -1.77 -7.63 -6.96
CA ALA A 271 -3.08 -7.83 -6.32
C ALA A 271 -3.31 -6.88 -5.13
N THR A 272 -2.28 -6.21 -4.61
CA THR A 272 -2.43 -5.30 -3.48
C THR A 272 -3.34 -4.13 -3.84
N ILE A 273 -4.41 -3.93 -3.08
CA ILE A 273 -5.27 -2.75 -3.25
C ILE A 273 -4.67 -1.58 -2.48
N VAL A 274 -4.71 -0.39 -3.10
CA VAL A 274 -4.21 0.85 -2.54
C VAL A 274 -5.36 1.84 -2.49
N GLU A 275 -5.73 2.26 -1.28
CA GLU A 275 -6.74 3.28 -1.05
C GLU A 275 -6.07 4.48 -0.38
N ILE A 276 -6.17 5.66 -0.98
CA ILE A 276 -5.59 6.90 -0.44
C ILE A 276 -6.71 7.89 -0.22
N GLU A 277 -6.87 8.33 1.03
CA GLU A 277 -7.90 9.28 1.42
C GLU A 277 -7.56 10.70 0.94
N GLY A 278 -8.56 11.41 0.41
CA GLY A 278 -8.43 12.80 0.01
C GLY A 278 -7.59 13.04 -1.26
N GLY A 279 -7.29 11.99 -2.03
CA GLY A 279 -6.60 12.15 -3.30
C GLY A 279 -7.49 12.79 -4.38
N LYS A 280 -6.92 13.73 -5.13
CA LYS A 280 -7.62 14.52 -6.15
C LYS A 280 -6.81 14.63 -7.45
N GLU A 281 -7.42 15.22 -8.48
CA GLU A 281 -6.69 15.73 -9.63
C GLU A 281 -5.79 16.91 -9.22
N ALA A 282 -4.76 17.18 -10.02
CA ALA A 282 -3.84 18.28 -9.75
C ALA A 282 -4.53 19.64 -9.99
N GLU A 283 -4.35 20.56 -9.06
CA GLU A 283 -4.83 21.95 -9.15
C GLU A 283 -3.65 22.90 -9.41
N PRO A 284 -3.88 24.09 -10.03
CA PRO A 284 -2.84 25.08 -10.23
C PRO A 284 -2.25 25.58 -8.91
N ILE A 285 -0.93 25.74 -8.87
CA ILE A 285 -0.21 26.32 -7.73
C ILE A 285 0.35 27.68 -8.16
N ILE A 286 0.01 28.73 -7.41
CA ILE A 286 0.60 30.07 -7.55
C ILE A 286 1.63 30.24 -6.44
N ALA A 287 2.90 30.39 -6.82
CA ALA A 287 3.99 30.48 -5.86
C ALA A 287 5.12 31.40 -6.35
N ARG A 288 5.83 32.01 -5.40
CA ARG A 288 7.06 32.76 -5.64
C ARG A 288 8.27 31.86 -5.52
N ILE A 289 9.16 31.90 -6.51
CA ILE A 289 10.43 31.19 -6.50
C ILE A 289 11.36 31.82 -5.47
N LEU A 290 11.78 31.05 -4.47
CA LEU A 290 12.73 31.46 -3.43
C LEU A 290 14.17 31.10 -3.77
N SER A 291 14.39 29.93 -4.36
CA SER A 291 15.71 29.52 -4.85
C SER A 291 15.62 28.51 -5.98
N ILE A 292 16.57 28.55 -6.90
CA ILE A 292 16.73 27.56 -7.99
C ILE A 292 18.11 26.90 -7.88
N VAL A 293 18.12 25.58 -7.92
CA VAL A 293 19.34 24.75 -8.02
C VAL A 293 19.24 23.87 -9.25
N THR A 294 20.16 24.01 -10.20
CA THR A 294 20.22 23.13 -11.37
C THR A 294 21.13 21.93 -11.08
N THR A 295 20.62 20.74 -11.30
CA THR A 295 21.37 19.49 -11.13
C THR A 295 22.38 19.29 -12.27
N GLU A 296 23.31 18.34 -12.10
CA GLU A 296 24.30 18.00 -13.13
C GLU A 296 23.66 17.50 -14.45
N ASP A 297 22.47 16.90 -14.38
CA ASP A 297 21.67 16.48 -15.53
C ASP A 297 20.71 17.57 -16.05
N GLY A 298 20.87 18.82 -15.61
CA GLY A 298 20.18 19.99 -16.17
C GLY A 298 18.75 20.20 -15.68
N LYS A 299 18.32 19.51 -14.61
CA LYS A 299 16.98 19.67 -14.03
C LYS A 299 16.98 20.75 -12.96
N ASN A 300 15.91 21.54 -12.89
CA ASN A 300 15.79 22.58 -11.87
C ASN A 300 15.08 22.01 -10.62
N MET A 301 15.73 22.15 -9.48
CA MET A 301 15.20 21.88 -8.14
C MET A 301 14.91 23.22 -7.48
N ILE A 302 13.64 23.50 -7.23
CA ILE A 302 13.17 24.85 -6.86
C ILE A 302 12.51 24.81 -5.50
N ILE A 303 12.84 25.79 -4.66
CA ILE A 303 12.07 26.12 -3.46
C ILE A 303 11.15 27.27 -3.82
N ALA A 304 9.85 27.12 -3.58
CA ALA A 304 8.86 28.16 -3.81
C ALA A 304 7.91 28.33 -2.61
N THR A 305 7.20 29.45 -2.53
CA THR A 305 6.21 29.71 -1.47
C THR A 305 4.92 30.29 -2.02
N ASP A 306 3.78 29.92 -1.44
CA ASP A 306 2.50 30.61 -1.69
C ASP A 306 2.25 31.77 -0.71
N ASN A 307 1.08 32.40 -0.83
CA ASN A 307 0.61 33.47 0.05
C ASN A 307 0.30 33.02 1.50
N GLN A 308 0.09 31.72 1.72
CA GLN A 308 -0.13 31.12 3.04
C GLN A 308 1.19 30.72 3.72
N LYS A 309 2.33 30.96 3.05
CA LYS A 309 3.70 30.58 3.49
C LYS A 309 3.98 29.08 3.44
N ASN A 310 3.20 28.32 2.67
CA ASN A 310 3.52 26.92 2.40
C ASN A 310 4.74 26.86 1.48
N ILE A 311 5.75 26.08 1.88
CA ILE A 311 6.97 25.91 1.10
C ILE A 311 6.84 24.67 0.22
N TYR A 312 7.03 24.83 -1.08
CA TYR A 312 7.02 23.76 -2.08
C TYR A 312 8.42 23.42 -2.57
N ASN A 313 8.67 22.12 -2.72
CA ASN A 313 9.83 21.53 -3.36
C ASN A 313 9.44 21.15 -4.80
N ILE A 314 9.66 22.04 -5.76
CA ILE A 314 9.31 21.82 -7.16
C ILE A 314 10.48 21.14 -7.88
N ASN A 315 10.20 19.98 -8.47
CA ASN A 315 11.12 19.18 -9.28
C ASN A 315 10.76 19.39 -10.75
N ASP A 316 11.57 20.12 -11.50
CA ASP A 316 11.35 20.38 -12.92
C ASP A 316 12.12 19.39 -13.80
N PHE A 317 11.41 18.38 -14.31
CA PHE A 317 11.94 17.37 -15.22
C PHE A 317 11.71 17.70 -16.70
N SER A 318 10.90 18.71 -17.02
CA SER A 318 10.57 19.13 -18.39
C SER A 318 11.28 20.42 -18.81
N ASN A 319 12.08 21.02 -17.93
CA ASN A 319 12.73 22.31 -18.13
C ASN A 319 11.72 23.46 -18.40
N SER A 320 10.49 23.31 -17.89
CA SER A 320 9.40 24.28 -18.07
C SER A 320 9.67 25.61 -17.35
N THR A 321 10.60 25.62 -16.39
CA THR A 321 10.98 26.81 -15.61
C THR A 321 12.21 27.54 -16.14
N SER A 322 12.75 27.16 -17.30
CA SER A 322 13.98 27.73 -17.88
C SER A 322 13.99 29.26 -18.03
N ILE A 323 12.82 29.90 -18.18
CA ILE A 323 12.66 31.36 -18.30
C ILE A 323 12.53 32.08 -16.94
N CYS A 324 12.48 31.33 -15.84
CA CYS A 324 12.21 31.85 -14.51
C CYS A 324 13.51 32.14 -13.75
N VAL A 325 13.46 33.14 -12.88
CA VAL A 325 14.55 33.52 -11.99
C VAL A 325 14.06 33.61 -10.54
N GLU A 326 14.99 33.64 -9.59
CA GLU A 326 14.66 33.80 -8.17
C GLU A 326 13.90 35.10 -7.94
N GLY A 327 12.79 35.02 -7.21
CA GLY A 327 11.87 36.13 -6.97
C GLY A 327 10.66 36.19 -7.91
N ASP A 328 10.67 35.50 -9.06
CA ASP A 328 9.50 35.45 -9.95
C ASP A 328 8.30 34.81 -9.25
N VAL A 329 7.09 35.31 -9.57
CA VAL A 329 5.82 34.63 -9.25
C VAL A 329 5.43 33.79 -10.46
N ILE A 330 5.15 32.51 -10.22
CA ILE A 330 4.72 31.56 -11.24
C ILE A 330 3.35 31.00 -10.89
N GLU A 331 2.58 30.70 -11.93
CA GLU A 331 1.50 29.73 -11.84
C GLU A 331 1.96 28.47 -12.57
N CYS A 332 1.92 27.33 -11.87
CA CYS A 332 2.19 26.04 -12.47
C CYS A 332 0.98 25.11 -12.35
N MET A 333 0.69 24.40 -13.43
CA MET A 333 -0.16 23.21 -13.43
C MET A 333 0.79 22.00 -13.33
N PRO A 334 0.93 21.38 -12.15
CA PRO A 334 1.84 20.27 -11.98
C PRO A 334 1.24 18.95 -12.47
N SER A 335 2.09 18.01 -12.88
CA SER A 335 1.64 16.65 -13.15
C SER A 335 1.30 15.90 -11.87
N LYS A 336 2.04 16.17 -10.79
CA LYS A 336 1.88 15.51 -9.47
C LYS A 336 2.19 16.45 -8.32
N VAL A 337 1.45 16.28 -7.22
CA VAL A 337 1.65 16.99 -5.95
C VAL A 337 1.52 16.00 -4.79
N TYR A 338 2.63 15.66 -4.15
CA TYR A 338 2.65 14.76 -3.00
C TYR A 338 3.18 15.51 -1.77
N GLY A 339 2.27 15.90 -0.88
CA GLY A 339 2.58 16.82 0.21
C GLY A 339 3.09 18.15 -0.33
N ASN A 340 4.31 18.53 0.05
CA ASN A 340 4.97 19.73 -0.46
C ASN A 340 5.84 19.49 -1.71
N SER A 341 5.96 18.24 -2.17
CA SER A 341 6.71 17.91 -3.38
C SER A 341 5.83 18.11 -4.61
N VAL A 342 6.27 18.97 -5.52
CA VAL A 342 5.60 19.26 -6.78
C VAL A 342 6.46 18.73 -7.91
N THR A 343 5.84 18.06 -8.88
CA THR A 343 6.54 17.52 -10.05
C THR A 343 6.05 18.23 -11.30
N LEU A 344 7.00 18.71 -12.10
CA LEU A 344 6.76 19.21 -13.44
C LEU A 344 7.40 18.25 -14.44
N ASP A 345 6.61 17.72 -15.35
CA ASP A 345 7.04 16.88 -16.47
C ASP A 345 6.36 17.30 -17.78
N GLU A 346 6.43 16.50 -18.83
CA GLU A 346 5.85 16.83 -20.14
C GLU A 346 4.34 17.11 -20.12
N ASN A 347 3.62 16.70 -19.07
CA ASN A 347 2.21 17.00 -18.87
C ASN A 347 1.96 18.25 -18.01
N SER A 348 3.01 19.00 -17.68
CA SER A 348 2.94 20.18 -16.82
C SER A 348 3.04 21.48 -17.61
N PHE A 349 2.49 22.54 -17.04
CA PHE A 349 2.54 23.88 -17.63
C PHE A 349 3.02 24.89 -16.59
N VAL A 350 3.85 25.85 -17.00
CA VAL A 350 4.32 26.95 -16.15
C VAL A 350 4.18 28.25 -16.93
N ARG A 351 3.64 29.28 -16.27
CA ARG A 351 3.71 30.65 -16.76
C ARG A 351 4.17 31.59 -15.66
N LYS A 352 4.89 32.64 -16.06
CA LYS A 352 5.21 33.76 -15.19
C LYS A 352 3.98 34.65 -15.03
N LEU A 353 3.77 35.12 -13.81
CA LEU A 353 2.78 36.13 -13.48
C LEU A 353 3.47 37.45 -13.15
N ASP A 354 2.69 38.52 -13.11
CA ASP A 354 3.14 39.78 -12.53
C ASP A 354 3.46 39.61 -11.04
N ASN A 355 4.32 40.49 -10.53
CA ASN A 355 4.73 40.43 -9.14
C ASN A 355 3.52 40.63 -8.20
N ASP A 356 3.35 39.73 -7.24
CA ASP A 356 2.30 39.79 -6.22
C ASP A 356 2.90 39.97 -4.82
N GLU A 357 2.78 41.17 -4.24
CA GLU A 357 3.35 41.49 -2.92
C GLU A 357 2.71 40.71 -1.76
N THR A 358 1.54 40.11 -1.96
CA THR A 358 0.90 39.24 -0.97
C THR A 358 1.65 37.92 -0.79
N ILE A 359 2.38 37.49 -1.83
CA ILE A 359 3.25 36.30 -1.78
C ILE A 359 4.62 36.71 -1.24
N PRO A 360 5.02 36.21 -0.06
CA PRO A 360 6.19 36.68 0.66
C PRO A 360 7.51 36.42 -0.07
N SER A 361 8.45 37.34 0.08
CA SER A 361 9.85 37.17 -0.33
C SER A 361 10.59 36.21 0.59
N LEU A 362 11.77 35.72 0.16
CA LEU A 362 12.65 34.86 0.97
C LEU A 362 12.93 35.43 2.36
N SER A 363 13.18 36.73 2.48
CA SER A 363 13.42 37.41 3.75
C SER A 363 12.26 37.27 4.76
N LYS A 364 11.02 37.14 4.28
CA LYS A 364 9.79 36.98 5.10
C LYS A 364 9.43 35.52 5.40
N ILE A 365 10.10 34.55 4.76
CA ILE A 365 9.90 33.10 4.94
C ILE A 365 10.95 32.47 5.86
N ARG A 366 12.03 33.18 6.18
CA ARG A 366 13.08 32.67 7.06
C ARG A 366 12.52 32.27 8.42
N THR A 367 12.94 31.09 8.85
CA THR A 367 12.58 30.50 10.13
C THR A 367 13.73 30.70 11.10
N LYS A 368 13.41 31.10 12.33
CA LYS A 368 14.37 31.17 13.43
C LYS A 368 14.73 29.76 13.89
N ILE A 369 15.97 29.55 14.30
CA ILE A 369 16.45 28.22 14.72
C ILE A 369 15.61 27.66 15.87
N SER A 370 15.15 28.49 16.81
CA SER A 370 14.26 28.06 17.90
C SER A 370 12.91 27.51 17.44
N ASP A 371 12.45 27.90 16.25
CA ASP A 371 11.12 27.56 15.73
C ASP A 371 11.14 26.31 14.84
N VAL A 372 12.32 25.71 14.61
CA VAL A 372 12.48 24.52 13.78
C VAL A 372 11.82 23.31 14.44
N LYS A 373 10.92 22.67 13.70
CA LYS A 373 10.23 21.41 14.05
C LYS A 373 10.55 20.32 13.04
N VAL A 374 10.53 19.07 13.50
CA VAL A 374 10.77 17.88 12.65
C VAL A 374 9.78 17.78 11.48
N ASP A 375 10.21 17.10 10.42
CA ASP A 375 9.40 16.72 9.25
C ASP A 375 8.85 17.90 8.43
N GLN A 376 9.57 19.04 8.44
CA GLN A 376 9.27 20.22 7.64
C GLN A 376 10.51 20.74 6.88
N THR A 377 10.26 21.57 5.87
CA THR A 377 11.28 22.25 5.08
C THR A 377 11.42 23.71 5.54
N TYR A 378 12.65 24.19 5.68
CA TYR A 378 12.95 25.53 6.20
C TYR A 378 13.95 26.29 5.33
N CYS A 379 13.89 27.62 5.45
CA CYS A 379 14.93 28.53 5.03
C CYS A 379 15.46 29.25 6.27
N ILE A 380 16.77 29.33 6.48
CA ILE A 380 17.37 29.98 7.64
C ILE A 380 18.44 30.99 7.22
N GLU A 381 18.80 31.86 8.15
CA GLU A 381 19.97 32.72 8.06
C GLU A 381 20.74 32.63 9.36
N SER A 382 22.04 32.37 9.28
CA SER A 382 22.84 32.02 10.46
C SER A 382 24.33 32.30 10.23
N ILE A 383 25.08 32.44 11.30
CA ILE A 383 26.56 32.49 11.29
C ILE A 383 27.14 31.09 11.51
N VAL A 384 28.21 30.76 10.78
CA VAL A 384 28.96 29.51 10.95
C VAL A 384 29.84 29.60 12.20
N LEU A 385 29.60 28.77 13.22
CA LEU A 385 30.32 28.78 14.49
C LEU A 385 31.55 27.86 14.54
N LYS A 386 31.66 26.91 13.61
CA LYS A 386 32.76 25.95 13.53
C LYS A 386 33.16 25.72 12.09
N VAL A 387 34.45 25.50 11.86
CA VAL A 387 34.96 25.05 10.55
C VAL A 387 34.21 23.77 10.17
N PRO A 388 33.60 23.68 8.97
CA PRO A 388 32.89 22.48 8.58
C PRO A 388 33.79 21.25 8.54
N GLU A 389 33.28 20.12 9.02
CA GLU A 389 34.00 18.86 9.07
C GLU A 389 33.45 17.88 8.05
N ARG A 390 34.35 17.20 7.30
CA ARG A 390 33.99 16.13 6.37
C ARG A 390 34.41 14.77 6.91
N LYS A 391 33.51 13.80 6.79
CA LYS A 391 33.67 12.41 7.21
C LYS A 391 33.29 11.49 6.04
N GLU A 392 34.02 10.39 5.90
CA GLU A 392 33.65 9.28 5.02
C GLU A 392 32.96 8.20 5.85
N ILE A 393 31.73 7.86 5.48
CA ILE A 393 30.88 6.89 6.17
C ILE A 393 30.72 5.67 5.27
N GLN A 394 31.07 4.49 5.77
CA GLN A 394 30.77 3.25 5.06
C GLN A 394 29.34 2.79 5.34
N THR A 395 28.59 2.57 4.28
CA THR A 395 27.24 1.99 4.32
C THR A 395 27.29 0.49 4.62
N LYS A 396 26.15 -0.09 5.02
CA LYS A 396 26.03 -1.56 5.21
C LYS A 396 26.32 -2.35 3.92
N SER A 397 26.19 -1.73 2.76
CA SER A 397 26.52 -2.30 1.46
C SER A 397 28.00 -2.14 1.06
N GLY A 398 28.84 -1.54 1.92
CA GLY A 398 30.26 -1.30 1.67
C GLY A 398 30.57 -0.06 0.82
N GLU A 399 29.55 0.70 0.39
CA GLU A 399 29.73 1.98 -0.30
C GLU A 399 30.25 3.04 0.69
N SER A 400 31.32 3.77 0.32
CA SER A 400 31.77 4.96 1.06
C SER A 400 30.98 6.18 0.60
N ILE A 401 30.35 6.88 1.54
CA ILE A 401 29.60 8.11 1.27
C ILE A 401 30.15 9.27 2.12
N SER A 402 30.27 10.43 1.51
CA SER A 402 30.70 11.64 2.23
C SER A 402 29.54 12.25 3.03
N LEU A 403 29.85 12.66 4.25
CA LEU A 403 29.04 13.49 5.13
C LEU A 403 29.85 14.73 5.49
N SER A 404 29.31 15.92 5.27
CA SER A 404 29.86 17.14 5.84
C SER A 404 28.86 17.75 6.82
N GLU A 405 29.34 18.35 7.89
CA GLU A 405 28.53 18.98 8.91
C GLU A 405 29.11 20.33 9.36
N MET A 406 28.23 21.27 9.64
CA MET A 406 28.58 22.58 10.19
C MET A 406 27.64 22.95 11.32
N PHE A 407 28.17 23.68 12.30
CA PHE A 407 27.40 24.18 13.44
C PHE A 407 27.12 25.66 13.21
N VAL A 408 25.84 26.03 13.24
CA VAL A 408 25.39 27.39 12.91
C VAL A 408 24.55 28.00 14.02
N GLU A 409 24.53 29.33 14.08
CA GLU A 409 23.81 30.11 15.10
C GLU A 409 23.04 31.27 14.49
N ASP A 410 21.88 31.57 15.06
CA ASP A 410 21.18 32.83 14.92
C ASP A 410 20.91 33.44 16.31
N ASP A 411 20.19 34.56 16.36
CA ASP A 411 19.81 35.24 17.60
C ASP A 411 18.85 34.44 18.51
N THR A 412 18.37 33.27 18.08
CA THR A 412 17.42 32.43 18.82
C THR A 412 17.97 31.08 19.25
N GLY A 413 19.03 30.59 18.60
CA GLY A 413 19.63 29.32 18.97
C GLY A 413 20.72 28.83 18.04
N GLN A 414 21.15 27.58 18.30
CA GLN A 414 22.21 26.91 17.57
C GLN A 414 21.70 25.56 17.04
N ILE A 415 22.13 25.17 15.84
CA ILE A 415 21.74 23.90 15.23
C ILE A 415 22.82 23.34 14.33
N TRP A 416 22.84 22.02 14.18
CA TRP A 416 23.67 21.34 13.19
C TRP A 416 23.01 21.34 11.82
N VAL A 417 23.77 21.69 10.79
CA VAL A 417 23.40 21.53 9.39
C VAL A 417 24.30 20.46 8.77
N LYS A 418 23.69 19.46 8.14
CA LYS A 418 24.38 18.28 7.58
C LYS A 418 24.10 18.12 6.09
N GLY A 419 25.11 17.71 5.34
CA GLY A 419 25.05 17.49 3.90
C GLY A 419 25.61 16.12 3.55
N TRP A 420 24.80 15.29 2.89
CA TRP A 420 25.22 13.97 2.43
C TRP A 420 25.58 13.98 0.95
N ARG A 421 26.54 13.13 0.55
CA ARG A 421 26.95 12.92 -0.85
C ARG A 421 27.30 14.25 -1.53
N ASN A 422 26.59 14.62 -2.61
CA ASN A 422 26.83 15.87 -3.33
C ASN A 422 26.57 17.12 -2.49
N GLN A 423 25.67 17.04 -1.48
CA GLN A 423 25.38 18.17 -0.60
C GLN A 423 26.51 18.43 0.40
N ALA A 424 27.35 17.43 0.68
CA ALA A 424 28.55 17.60 1.50
C ALA A 424 29.47 18.69 0.91
N LYS A 425 29.62 18.70 -0.42
CA LYS A 425 30.43 19.68 -1.17
C LYS A 425 29.93 21.12 -1.04
N LEU A 426 28.66 21.36 -0.70
CA LEU A 426 28.15 22.71 -0.46
C LEU A 426 28.62 23.25 0.89
N ILE A 427 28.61 22.38 1.91
CA ILE A 427 29.07 22.71 3.26
C ILE A 427 30.59 22.93 3.28
N ASP A 428 31.35 22.11 2.54
CA ASP A 428 32.82 22.21 2.44
C ASP A 428 33.31 23.60 1.96
N LYS A 429 32.44 24.39 1.33
CA LYS A 429 32.75 25.74 0.83
C LYS A 429 32.55 26.84 1.88
N CYS A 430 31.98 26.52 3.04
CA CYS A 430 31.70 27.49 4.10
C CYS A 430 32.89 27.62 5.05
N GLU A 431 33.06 28.78 5.65
CA GLU A 431 34.16 29.09 6.56
C GLU A 431 33.64 29.58 7.92
N LEU A 432 34.48 29.46 8.94
CA LEU A 432 34.17 29.95 10.29
C LEU A 432 33.89 31.46 10.28
N GLY A 433 32.79 31.88 10.91
CA GLY A 433 32.39 33.27 11.03
C GLY A 433 31.60 33.81 9.83
N GLU A 434 31.41 33.01 8.77
CA GLU A 434 30.61 33.44 7.62
C GLU A 434 29.12 33.52 7.98
N ILE A 435 28.48 34.62 7.55
CA ILE A 435 27.01 34.74 7.58
C ILE A 435 26.47 34.10 6.31
N ILE A 436 25.59 33.12 6.46
CA ILE A 436 25.03 32.35 5.35
C ILE A 436 23.50 32.36 5.38
N SER A 437 22.89 32.41 4.20
CA SER A 437 21.47 32.14 3.97
C SER A 437 21.34 30.78 3.33
N ILE A 438 20.53 29.90 3.92
CA ILE A 438 20.32 28.53 3.43
C ILE A 438 18.85 28.32 3.12
N THR A 439 18.54 27.82 1.91
CA THR A 439 17.17 27.42 1.52
C THR A 439 17.04 25.90 1.44
N GLY A 440 15.81 25.39 1.55
CA GLY A 440 15.50 23.98 1.27
C GLY A 440 16.07 22.97 2.26
N LEU A 441 16.14 23.31 3.56
CA LEU A 441 16.62 22.42 4.63
C LEU A 441 15.49 21.55 5.17
N ASN A 442 15.70 20.25 5.31
CA ASN A 442 14.74 19.37 5.99
C ASN A 442 15.16 19.12 7.44
N ALA A 443 14.25 19.34 8.39
CA ALA A 443 14.47 19.04 9.79
C ALA A 443 14.15 17.58 10.10
N LYS A 444 15.05 16.89 10.80
CA LYS A 444 14.82 15.53 11.30
C LYS A 444 15.33 15.40 12.71
N ALA A 445 14.67 14.57 13.51
CA ALA A 445 15.23 14.13 14.79
C ALA A 445 16.40 13.19 14.54
N ASN A 446 17.50 13.38 15.27
CA ASN A 446 18.59 12.42 15.28
C ASN A 446 18.17 11.15 16.02
N ASN A 447 18.25 10.00 15.34
CA ASN A 447 17.93 8.69 15.93
C ASN A 447 18.99 8.17 16.92
N PHE A 448 20.13 8.86 17.05
CA PHE A 448 21.21 8.53 17.96
C PHE A 448 21.38 9.64 19.02
N GLY A 449 21.23 9.32 20.31
CA GLY A 449 21.37 10.28 21.43
C GLY A 449 20.05 10.87 21.93
N GLU A 450 20.07 12.12 22.41
CA GLU A 450 18.93 12.82 23.06
C GLU A 450 17.78 13.22 22.11
N GLY A 451 17.74 12.73 20.86
CA GLY A 451 16.67 13.08 19.92
C GLY A 451 16.70 14.54 19.43
N ARG A 452 17.87 15.18 19.45
CA ARG A 452 18.03 16.59 19.02
C ARG A 452 17.64 16.76 17.54
N ILE A 453 17.01 17.89 17.24
CA ILE A 453 16.64 18.25 15.87
C ILE A 453 17.89 18.72 15.13
N GLU A 454 18.08 18.20 13.92
CA GLU A 454 19.16 18.57 13.01
C GLU A 454 18.57 18.95 11.65
N LEU A 455 19.26 19.84 10.93
CA LEU A 455 18.87 20.27 9.60
C LEU A 455 19.72 19.55 8.54
N PHE A 456 19.08 19.08 7.48
CA PHE A 456 19.73 18.35 6.40
C PHE A 456 19.53 19.09 5.08
N LEU A 457 20.62 19.30 4.35
CA LEU A 457 20.57 19.74 2.96
C LEU A 457 19.90 18.67 2.09
N THR A 458 19.14 19.14 1.12
CA THR A 458 18.39 18.34 0.14
C THR A 458 18.89 18.65 -1.28
N ALA A 459 18.34 17.97 -2.29
CA ALA A 459 18.62 18.30 -3.69
C ALA A 459 18.18 19.73 -4.08
N HIS A 460 17.30 20.35 -3.30
CA HIS A 460 16.79 21.71 -3.52
C HIS A 460 17.58 22.78 -2.73
N SER A 461 18.57 22.37 -1.92
CA SER A 461 19.25 23.29 -1.03
C SER A 461 20.23 24.19 -1.74
N LYS A 462 20.20 25.48 -1.40
CA LYS A 462 21.17 26.49 -1.84
C LYS A 462 21.76 27.19 -0.61
N ILE A 463 23.08 27.33 -0.58
CA ILE A 463 23.80 28.14 0.42
C ILE A 463 24.32 29.40 -0.28
N ILE A 464 23.99 30.56 0.27
CA ILE A 464 24.46 31.86 -0.20
C ILE A 464 25.23 32.53 0.95
N LYS A 465 26.50 32.88 0.70
CA LYS A 465 27.31 33.68 1.61
C LYS A 465 26.84 35.13 1.57
N LYS A 466 26.68 35.75 2.73
CA LYS A 466 26.43 37.18 2.86
C LYS A 466 27.73 37.89 3.17
N ASN A 467 27.98 38.95 2.42
CA ASN A 467 29.11 39.86 2.64
C ASN A 467 28.85 40.79 3.82
#